data_AF-A0A6N9R1M8-F1
#
_entry.id   AF-A0A6N9R1M8-F1
#
_cell.length_a   1.000
_cell.length_b   1.000
_cell.length_c   1.000
_cell.angle_alpha   90.00
_cell.angle_beta   90.00
_cell.angle_gamma   90.00
#
_symmetry.space_group_name_H-M   'P 1'
#
loop_
_entity.id
_entity.type
_entity.pdbx_description
1 polymer ?
#
loop_
_entity_poly.entity_id
_entity_poly.type
_entity_poly.pdbx_seq_one_letter_code
_entity_poly.pdbx_strand_id
1 'polypeptide(L)' 'MPKPYPEEFRRDVVAVARKHEAPLSQIARDFGISEATLHNWLRKADVDDGVRPGVT' A
#
# COMPACT_ATOMS: atom_id res chain seq x y z
N MET A 1 -19.24 2.88 11.02
CA MET A 1 -18.24 2.28 10.11
C MET A 1 -16.94 3.06 10.27
N PRO A 2 -15.78 2.42 10.51
CA PRO A 2 -14.52 3.14 10.50
C PRO A 2 -14.36 3.81 9.13
N LYS A 3 -13.98 5.09 9.11
CA LYS A 3 -13.76 5.82 7.86
C LYS A 3 -12.58 5.16 7.14
N PRO A 4 -12.75 4.68 5.90
CA PRO A 4 -11.62 4.15 5.15
C PRO A 4 -10.59 5.25 4.93
N TYR A 5 -9.30 4.87 4.89
CA TYR A 5 -8.25 5.81 4.54
C TYR A 5 -8.55 6.44 3.15
N PRO A 6 -8.29 7.73 2.96
CA PRO A 6 -8.42 8.37 1.65
C PRO A 6 -7.64 7.62 0.57
N GLU A 7 -8.13 7.64 -0.66
CA GLU A 7 -7.43 6.97 -1.77
C GLU A 7 -6.06 7.61 -2.05
N GLU A 8 -5.98 8.94 -2.03
CA GLU A 8 -4.74 9.68 -2.21
C GLU A 8 -3.68 9.26 -1.19
N PHE A 9 -4.06 9.18 0.09
CA PHE A 9 -3.18 8.69 1.14
C PHE A 9 -2.66 7.27 0.86
N ARG A 10 -3.53 6.36 0.42
CA ARG A 10 -3.14 5.00 0.06
C ARG A 10 -2.15 4.98 -1.11
N ARG A 11 -2.39 5.80 -2.13
CA ARG A 11 -1.50 5.92 -3.30
C ARG A 11 -0.12 6.46 -2.92
N ASP A 12 -0.06 7.50 -2.08
CA ASP A 12 1.20 8.08 -1.63
C ASP A 12 2.03 7.09 -0.83
N VAL A 13 1.43 6.39 0.13
CA VAL A 13 2.13 5.37 0.93
C VAL A 13 2.59 4.21 0.04
N VAL A 14 1.76 3.74 -0.90
CA VAL A 14 2.15 2.70 -1.86
C VAL A 14 3.29 3.15 -2.76
N ALA A 15 3.28 4.39 -3.23
CA ALA A 15 4.35 4.95 -4.05
C ALA A 15 5.68 5.00 -3.28
N VAL A 16 5.66 5.41 -2.01
CA VAL A 16 6.85 5.38 -1.14
C VAL A 16 7.34 3.95 -0.91
N ALA A 17 6.43 3.03 -0.60
CA ALA A 17 6.76 1.61 -0.40
C ALA A 17 7.36 0.96 -1.65
N ARG A 18 6.87 1.30 -2.85
CA ARG A 18 7.40 0.81 -4.14
C ARG A 18 8.77 1.36 -4.50
N LYS A 19 9.24 2.44 -3.87
CA LYS A 19 10.61 2.93 -4.09
C LYS A 19 11.66 2.06 -3.39
N HIS A 20 11.26 1.17 -2.47
CA HIS A 20 12.16 0.28 -1.72
C HIS A 20 13.31 0.99 -0.99
N GLU A 21 13.17 2.29 -0.69
CA GLU A 21 14.19 3.09 0.01
C GLU A 21 14.24 2.79 1.51
N ALA A 22 13.19 2.20 2.06
CA ALA A 22 13.09 1.80 3.47
C ALA A 22 12.32 0.47 3.62
N PRO A 23 12.50 -0.25 4.75
CA PRO A 23 11.70 -1.42 5.07
C PRO A 23 10.22 -1.08 5.19
N LEU A 24 9.33 -1.98 4.75
CA LEU A 24 7.87 -1.80 4.86
C LEU A 24 7.41 -1.57 6.31
N SER A 25 8.09 -2.18 7.28
CA SER A 25 7.85 -1.99 8.72
C SER A 25 8.08 -0.55 9.17
N GLN A 26 9.15 0.08 8.69
CA GLN A 26 9.47 1.46 8.98
C GLN A 26 8.47 2.41 8.32
N ILE A 27 8.19 2.19 7.03
CA ILE A 27 7.21 2.98 6.29
C ILE A 27 5.84 2.91 6.97
N ALA A 28 5.36 1.71 7.31
CA ALA A 28 4.09 1.53 8.00
C ALA A 28 4.04 2.31 9.33
N ARG A 29 5.12 2.24 10.12
CA ARG A 29 5.25 2.97 11.37
C ARG A 29 5.26 4.49 11.17
N ASP A 30 5.99 5.00 10.19
CA ASP A 30 6.10 6.43 9.91
C ASP A 30 4.75 7.03 9.46
N PHE A 31 3.94 6.26 8.74
CA PHE A 31 2.59 6.64 8.31
C PHE A 31 1.49 6.29 9.33
N GLY A 32 1.84 5.68 10.48
CA GLY A 32 0.88 5.33 11.52
C GLY A 32 -0.11 4.23 11.12
N ILE A 33 0.29 3.33 10.21
CA ILE A 33 -0.52 2.20 9.76
C ILE A 33 0.13 0.86 10.17
N SER A 34 -0.65 -0.21 10.12
CA SER A 34 -0.12 -1.57 10.31
C SER A 34 0.56 -2.09 9.04
N GLU A 35 1.62 -2.88 9.19
CA GLU A 35 2.31 -3.52 8.06
C GLU A 35 1.38 -4.37 7.20
N ALA A 36 0.44 -5.08 7.82
CA ALA A 36 -0.57 -5.86 7.12
C ALA A 36 -1.44 -4.98 6.20
N THR A 37 -1.76 -3.75 6.61
CA THR A 37 -2.52 -2.80 5.79
C THR A 37 -1.71 -2.37 4.58
N LEU A 38 -0.42 -2.07 4.77
CA LEU A 38 0.49 -1.72 3.68
C LEU A 38 0.65 -2.86 2.67
N HIS A 39 0.83 -4.10 3.15
CA HIS A 39 0.90 -5.29 2.29
C HIS A 39 -0.36 -5.49 1.43
N ASN A 40 -1.54 -5.28 2.02
CA ASN A 40 -2.80 -5.39 1.29
C ASN A 40 -2.93 -4.31 0.20
N TRP A 41 -2.48 -3.09 0.48
CA TRP A 41 -2.49 -2.01 -0.50
C TRP A 41 -1.50 -2.25 -1.64
N LEU A 42 -0.29 -2.73 -1.34
CA LEU A 42 0.68 -3.12 -2.36
C LEU A 42 0.11 -4.22 -3.27
N ARG A 43 -0.50 -5.26 -2.68
CA ARG A 43 -1.13 -6.34 -3.45
C ARG A 43 -2.26 -5.82 -4.36
N LYS A 44 -3.08 -4.89 -3.86
CA LYS A 44 -4.16 -4.30 -4.64
C LYS A 44 -3.62 -3.40 -5.75
N ALA A 45 -2.58 -2.61 -5.47
CA ALA A 45 -1.90 -1.78 -6.45
C ALA A 45 -1.24 -2.62 -7.55
N ASP A 46 -0.64 -3.78 -7.24
CA ASP A 46 -0.07 -4.67 -8.26
C ASP A 46 -1.13 -5.28 -9.20
N VAL A 47 -2.36 -5.47 -8.71
CA VAL A 47 -3.48 -5.95 -9.51
C VAL A 47 -4.03 -4.82 -10.41
N ASP A 48 -4.18 -3.61 -9.86
CA ASP A 48 -4.65 -2.43 -10.59
C ASP A 48 -3.69 -2.01 -11.70
N ASP A 49 -2.39 -2.06 -11.42
CA ASP A 49 -1.28 -1.73 -12.33
C ASP A 49 -1.01 -2.84 -13.38
N GLY A 50 -1.76 -3.95 -13.35
CA GLY A 50 -1.65 -5.04 -14.31
C GLY A 50 -0.36 -5.87 -14.21
N VAL A 51 0.44 -5.66 -13.16
CA VAL A 51 1.70 -6.40 -12.92
C VAL A 51 1.44 -7.88 -12.60
N ARG A 52 0.24 -8.19 -12.08
CA ARG A 52 -0.27 -9.56 -12.02
C ARG A 52 -1.47 -9.67 -12.95
N PRO A 53 -1.58 -10.74 -13.77
CA PRO A 53 -2.82 -10.99 -14.50
C PRO A 53 -3.92 -11.16 -13.45
N GLY A 54 -4.85 -10.20 -13.43
CA GLY A 54 -6.06 -10.33 -12.64
C GLY A 54 -6.72 -11.64 -13.05
N VAL A 55 -6.75 -12.61 -12.14
CA VAL A 55 -7.65 -13.74 -12.32
C VAL A 55 -9.04 -13.12 -12.26
N THR A 56 -9.64 -13.03 -13.45
CA THR A 56 -11.04 -12.67 -13.64
C THR A 56 -11.91 -13.72 -12.96
#